data_AF-A0A962ENF6-F1
#
_entry.id   AF-A0A962ENF6-F1
#
_cell.length_a   1.000
_cell.length_b   1.000
_cell.length_c   1.000
_cell.angle_alpha   90.00
_cell.angle_beta   90.00
_cell.angle_gamma   90.00
#
_symmetry.space_group_name_H-M   'P 1'
#
loop_
_entity.id
_entity.type
_entity.pdbx_description
1 polymer ?
#
loop_
_entity_poly.entity_id
_entity_poly.type
_entity_poly.pdbx_seq_one_letter_code
_entity_poly.pdbx_strand_id
1 'polypeptide(L)'
;MKLIKSKYRKLHPKAEYLSDEVIIAQAWKKTHAYMRTHNWYADTLALDVSALSLEYNVEAWAKSIVEPSKLLTPLELIPASKSDRWEVKENGDWTSKASAEERINKPPIRPLAHLTVRDQTWATSLLLCLADLVETEQGDCSEQNYFKAQRNKVYSYGNRLICDWKDREAYFRWGNGEIYRKFFVDYQSFLKRPVEIGREIATSYATSDNVYVISMDLSRFYDCIDRSALALRLKQLAAEKEEEPCAAFWSVFNKVTDWQWNDEAESRAKEIGFQLGDGLPQGLVASGFLANAYMLKFDSE
;
A
#
# COMPACT_ATOMS: atom_id res chain seq x y z
N MET A 1 -14.78 18.93 -20.09
CA MET A 1 -14.09 17.63 -19.94
C MET A 1 -14.60 16.63 -21.00
N LYS A 2 -14.31 16.87 -22.29
CA LYS A 2 -15.01 16.23 -23.45
C LYS A 2 -14.12 15.39 -24.39
N LEU A 3 -12.87 15.08 -24.04
CA LEU A 3 -11.91 14.44 -24.96
C LEU A 3 -11.19 13.19 -24.42
N ILE A 4 -11.66 12.60 -23.31
CA ILE A 4 -11.07 11.35 -22.79
C ILE A 4 -11.71 10.16 -23.51
N LYS A 5 -10.89 9.29 -24.14
CA LYS A 5 -11.35 8.05 -24.78
C LYS A 5 -12.17 7.23 -23.76
N SER A 6 -13.24 6.58 -24.21
CA SER A 6 -14.17 5.84 -23.34
C SER A 6 -13.47 4.83 -22.43
N LYS A 7 -12.45 4.13 -22.94
CA LYS A 7 -11.67 3.14 -22.17
C LYS A 7 -10.98 3.70 -20.93
N TYR A 8 -10.71 5.00 -20.87
CA TYR A 8 -10.06 5.66 -19.74
C TYR A 8 -11.05 6.24 -18.72
N ARG A 9 -12.36 6.07 -18.92
CA ARG A 9 -13.35 6.56 -17.94
C ARG A 9 -13.33 5.74 -16.65
N LYS A 10 -13.12 4.43 -16.78
CA LYS A 10 -12.99 3.48 -15.69
C LYS A 10 -11.93 2.46 -16.08
N LEU A 11 -10.97 2.23 -15.19
CA LEU A 11 -9.93 1.22 -15.40
C LEU A 11 -10.41 -0.11 -14.85
N HIS A 12 -9.94 -1.19 -15.46
CA HIS A 12 -10.32 -2.55 -15.13
C HIS A 12 -9.06 -3.43 -15.06
N PRO A 13 -9.09 -4.57 -14.36
CA PRO A 13 -7.97 -5.52 -14.29
C PRO A 13 -7.77 -6.27 -15.62
N LYS A 14 -7.38 -5.52 -16.68
CA LYS A 14 -7.10 -6.03 -18.02
C LYS A 14 -5.67 -5.70 -18.43
N ALA A 15 -5.02 -6.65 -19.09
CA ALA A 15 -3.63 -6.49 -19.52
C ALA A 15 -3.42 -5.30 -20.48
N GLU A 16 -4.44 -4.94 -21.28
CA GLU A 16 -4.38 -3.80 -22.20
C GLU A 16 -4.10 -2.46 -21.51
N TYR A 17 -4.52 -2.29 -20.26
CA TYR A 17 -4.24 -1.07 -19.48
C TYR A 17 -2.83 -1.06 -18.91
N LEU A 18 -2.26 -2.24 -18.61
CA LEU A 18 -0.91 -2.36 -18.08
C LEU A 18 0.15 -2.00 -19.12
N SER A 19 -0.11 -2.30 -20.39
CA SER A 19 0.77 -1.93 -21.52
C SER A 19 0.38 -0.61 -22.19
N ASP A 20 -0.52 0.18 -21.60
CA ASP A 20 -0.94 1.47 -22.16
C ASP A 20 -0.03 2.60 -21.62
N GLU A 21 0.63 3.31 -22.53
CA GLU A 21 1.56 4.40 -22.20
C GLU A 21 0.91 5.50 -21.36
N VAL A 22 -0.37 5.82 -21.55
CA VAL A 22 -1.06 6.83 -20.75
C VAL A 22 -1.20 6.37 -19.30
N ILE A 23 -1.50 5.08 -19.08
CA ILE A 23 -1.63 4.50 -17.75
C ILE A 23 -0.26 4.41 -17.07
N ILE A 24 0.77 3.96 -17.80
CA ILE A 24 2.14 3.92 -17.28
C ILE A 24 2.66 5.31 -16.93
N ALA A 25 2.40 6.33 -17.77
CA ALA A 25 2.77 7.71 -17.47
C ALA A 25 2.08 8.25 -16.21
N GLN A 26 0.79 7.95 -16.02
CA GLN A 26 0.08 8.35 -14.79
C GLN A 26 0.58 7.58 -13.56
N ALA A 27 0.85 6.29 -13.70
CA ALA A 27 1.43 5.47 -12.64
C ALA A 27 2.82 6.00 -12.25
N TRP A 28 3.66 6.38 -13.22
CA TRP A 28 4.95 7.01 -12.97
C TRP A 28 4.80 8.34 -12.25
N LYS A 29 3.90 9.22 -12.71
CA LYS A 29 3.68 10.54 -12.10
C LYS A 29 3.32 10.42 -10.62
N LYS A 30 2.42 9.49 -10.30
CA LYS A 30 1.99 9.16 -8.94
C LYS A 30 3.14 8.57 -8.12
N THR A 31 3.89 7.63 -8.71
CA THR A 31 5.06 7.00 -8.09
C THR A 31 6.13 8.01 -7.74
N HIS A 32 6.51 8.83 -8.71
CA HIS A 32 7.55 9.86 -8.58
C HIS A 32 7.21 10.88 -7.50
N ALA A 33 5.97 11.38 -7.51
CA ALA A 33 5.48 12.31 -6.48
C ALA A 33 5.47 11.67 -5.09
N TYR A 34 5.03 10.42 -4.96
CA TYR A 34 5.02 9.70 -3.69
C TYR A 34 6.44 9.48 -3.15
N MET A 35 7.35 8.96 -3.99
CA MET A 35 8.74 8.70 -3.61
C MET A 35 9.43 9.97 -3.11
N ARG A 36 9.28 11.10 -3.81
CA ARG A 36 9.88 12.37 -3.39
C ARG A 36 9.38 12.91 -2.06
N THR A 37 8.15 12.56 -1.68
CA THR A 37 7.49 13.12 -0.50
C THR A 37 7.58 12.21 0.72
N HIS A 38 7.60 10.89 0.52
CA HIS A 38 7.50 9.90 1.60
C HIS A 38 8.78 9.08 1.79
N ASN A 39 9.55 8.85 0.73
CA ASN A 39 10.74 8.01 0.80
C ASN A 39 11.97 8.91 1.00
N TRP A 40 12.33 9.15 2.26
CA TRP A 40 13.51 9.97 2.62
C TRP A 40 14.83 9.39 2.07
N TYR A 41 14.85 8.09 1.76
CA TYR A 41 15.97 7.34 1.19
C TYR A 41 15.86 7.18 -0.33
N ALA A 42 14.93 7.88 -0.99
CA ALA A 42 14.76 7.78 -2.43
C ALA A 42 16.04 8.22 -3.17
N ASP A 43 16.37 7.49 -4.23
CA ASP A 43 17.42 7.90 -5.17
C ASP A 43 16.89 9.08 -6.00
N THR A 44 17.27 10.29 -5.60
CA THR A 44 16.85 11.53 -6.26
C THR A 44 17.40 11.63 -7.69
N LEU A 45 18.61 11.11 -7.94
CA LEU A 45 19.20 11.13 -9.27
C LEU A 45 18.42 10.19 -10.20
N ALA A 46 18.08 8.97 -9.76
CA ALA A 46 17.23 8.08 -10.52
C ALA A 46 15.86 8.69 -10.81
N LEU A 47 15.27 9.42 -9.85
CA LEU A 47 14.02 10.14 -10.04
C LEU A 47 14.15 11.27 -11.08
N ASP A 48 15.22 12.06 -11.05
CA ASP A 48 15.49 13.13 -12.03
C ASP A 48 15.73 12.57 -13.43
N VAL A 49 16.57 11.53 -13.56
CA VAL A 49 16.82 10.83 -14.82
C VAL A 49 15.53 10.24 -15.38
N SER A 50 14.69 9.64 -14.52
CA SER A 50 13.40 9.08 -14.97
C SER A 50 12.46 10.15 -15.54
N ALA A 51 12.53 11.38 -15.03
CA ALA A 51 11.73 12.51 -15.51
C ALA A 51 12.26 13.08 -16.83
N LEU A 52 13.58 13.22 -16.96
CA LEU A 52 14.23 13.71 -18.19
C LEU A 52 14.00 12.76 -19.38
N SER A 53 13.89 11.46 -19.13
CA SER A 53 13.68 10.44 -20.16
C SER A 53 12.27 9.83 -20.12
N LEU A 54 11.28 10.59 -19.64
CA LEU A 54 9.93 10.07 -19.37
C LEU A 54 9.29 9.38 -20.58
N GLU A 55 9.31 10.02 -21.76
CA GLU A 55 8.66 9.49 -22.97
C GLU A 55 9.25 8.13 -23.35
N TYR A 56 10.58 8.05 -23.41
CA TYR A 56 11.30 6.81 -23.68
C TYR A 56 11.02 5.73 -22.62
N ASN A 57 11.05 6.11 -21.34
CA ASN A 57 10.81 5.21 -20.23
C ASN A 57 9.39 4.63 -20.28
N VAL A 58 8.39 5.47 -20.50
CA VAL A 58 6.98 5.05 -20.58
C VAL A 58 6.78 4.04 -21.70
N GLU A 59 7.30 4.32 -22.90
CA GLU A 59 7.22 3.40 -24.04
C GLU A 59 7.92 2.06 -23.72
N ALA A 60 9.15 2.12 -23.20
CA ALA A 60 9.93 0.93 -22.88
C ALA A 60 9.29 0.10 -21.75
N TRP A 61 8.77 0.75 -20.71
CA TRP A 61 8.16 0.08 -19.56
C TRP A 61 6.78 -0.48 -19.89
N ALA A 62 6.00 0.19 -20.75
CA ALA A 62 4.71 -0.31 -21.23
C ALA A 62 4.87 -1.56 -22.11
N LYS A 63 5.93 -1.63 -22.94
CA LYS A 63 6.25 -2.83 -23.72
C LYS A 63 6.74 -3.98 -22.83
N SER A 64 7.67 -3.69 -21.92
CA SER A 64 8.34 -4.75 -21.14
C SER A 64 7.51 -5.32 -19.97
N ILE A 65 6.48 -4.62 -19.49
CA ILE A 65 5.62 -5.14 -18.41
C ILE A 65 4.87 -6.42 -18.81
N VAL A 66 4.57 -6.63 -20.09
CA VAL A 66 3.90 -7.83 -20.59
C VAL A 66 4.86 -8.92 -21.08
N GLU A 67 6.16 -8.62 -21.18
CA GLU A 67 7.17 -9.59 -21.62
C GLU A 67 7.41 -10.65 -20.53
N PRO A 68 7.36 -11.97 -20.85
CA PRO A 68 7.56 -13.02 -19.86
C PRO A 68 8.97 -13.05 -19.24
N SER A 69 9.99 -12.66 -20.02
CA SER A 69 11.40 -12.76 -19.64
C SER A 69 11.89 -11.62 -18.74
N LYS A 70 11.11 -10.55 -18.59
CA LYS A 70 11.55 -9.36 -17.86
C LYS A 70 11.32 -9.54 -16.35
N LEU A 71 12.43 -9.73 -15.64
CA LEU A 71 12.45 -9.86 -14.18
C LEU A 71 12.49 -8.49 -13.50
N LEU A 72 11.92 -8.45 -12.29
CA LEU A 72 12.05 -7.32 -11.37
C LEU A 72 13.51 -7.16 -10.94
N THR A 73 13.88 -5.93 -10.58
CA THR A 73 15.16 -5.71 -9.93
C THR A 73 15.05 -6.21 -8.48
N PRO A 74 16.03 -6.99 -7.99
CA PRO A 74 16.05 -7.41 -6.59
C PRO A 74 16.00 -6.24 -5.61
N LEU A 75 15.32 -6.42 -4.49
CA LEU A 75 15.16 -5.40 -3.45
C LEU A 75 16.49 -5.17 -2.71
N GLU A 76 16.80 -3.91 -2.44
CA GLU A 76 17.91 -3.54 -1.58
C GLU A 76 17.42 -3.16 -0.18
N LEU A 77 18.17 -3.56 0.85
CA LEU A 77 17.85 -3.27 2.24
C LEU A 77 18.31 -1.87 2.63
N ILE A 78 17.36 -1.06 3.08
CA ILE A 78 17.60 0.23 3.71
C ILE A 78 17.33 0.10 5.21
N PRO A 79 18.35 0.03 6.07
CA PRO A 79 18.17 -0.01 7.51
C PRO A 79 17.79 1.39 8.00
N ALA A 80 16.51 1.59 8.32
CA ALA A 80 16.03 2.83 8.91
C ALA A 80 15.99 2.70 10.43
N SER A 81 16.51 3.69 11.17
CA SER A 81 16.35 3.68 12.62
C SER A 81 14.87 3.83 13.00
N LYS A 82 14.44 3.06 14.00
CA LYS A 82 13.19 3.35 14.70
C LYS A 82 13.41 4.61 15.54
N SER A 83 12.34 5.35 15.82
CA SER A 83 12.32 6.48 16.75
C SER A 83 12.45 6.01 18.20
N ASP A 84 13.54 5.29 18.48
CA ASP A 84 13.94 4.94 19.84
C ASP A 84 14.53 6.15 20.55
N ARG A 85 14.44 6.13 21.89
CA ARG A 85 15.02 7.19 22.71
C ARG A 85 16.54 7.01 22.73
N TRP A 86 17.25 7.94 22.14
CA TRP A 86 18.71 8.00 22.20
C TRP A 86 19.15 8.85 23.40
N GLU A 87 20.28 8.48 23.98
CA GLU A 87 21.00 9.27 24.98
C GLU A 87 22.45 9.47 24.53
N VAL A 88 23.03 10.60 24.91
CA VAL A 88 24.44 10.90 24.68
C VAL A 88 25.18 10.49 25.94
N LYS A 89 26.12 9.55 25.82
CA LYS A 89 27.01 9.15 26.92
C LYS A 89 27.98 10.29 27.26
N GLU A 90 28.60 10.23 28.44
CA GLU A 90 29.60 11.23 28.87
C GLU A 90 30.79 11.37 27.91
N ASN A 91 31.09 10.33 27.12
CA ASN A 91 32.13 10.35 26.09
C ASN A 91 31.67 10.98 24.75
N GLY A 92 30.43 11.43 24.63
CA GLY A 92 29.86 12.02 23.42
C GLY A 92 29.19 11.02 22.46
N ASP A 93 29.22 9.72 22.76
CA ASP A 93 28.60 8.71 21.89
C ASP A 93 27.08 8.67 22.05
N TRP A 94 26.36 8.57 20.92
CA TRP A 94 24.93 8.32 20.92
C TRP A 94 24.65 6.84 21.14
N THR A 95 23.83 6.51 22.14
CA THR A 95 23.38 5.14 22.41
C THR A 95 21.87 5.11 22.59
N SER A 96 21.23 4.01 22.19
CA SER A 96 19.81 3.80 22.48
C SER A 96 19.63 3.50 23.97
N LYS A 97 18.56 4.04 24.58
CA LYS A 97 18.15 3.71 25.96
C LYS A 97 17.66 2.26 26.11
N ALA A 98 17.42 1.54 25.02
CA ALA A 98 17.05 0.13 25.07
C ALA A 98 18.22 -0.72 25.58
N SER A 99 17.95 -1.65 26.49
CA SER A 99 18.93 -2.57 27.04
C SER A 99 19.55 -3.46 25.95
N ALA A 100 20.75 -4.00 26.20
CA ALA A 100 21.41 -4.88 25.24
C ALA A 100 20.58 -6.13 24.90
N GLU A 101 19.83 -6.65 25.87
CA GLU A 101 18.94 -7.81 25.71
C GLU A 101 17.68 -7.47 24.89
N GLU A 102 17.10 -6.29 25.08
CA GLU A 102 15.99 -5.81 24.24
C GLU A 102 16.40 -5.62 22.77
N ARG A 103 17.65 -5.22 22.51
CA ARG A 103 18.17 -5.04 21.15
C ARG A 103 18.32 -6.35 20.38
N ILE A 104 18.62 -7.46 21.06
CA ILE A 104 18.74 -8.78 20.42
C ILE A 104 17.36 -9.25 19.92
N ASN A 105 16.30 -9.02 20.71
CA ASN A 105 14.95 -9.47 20.36
C ASN A 105 14.16 -8.45 19.53
N LYS A 106 14.49 -7.16 19.63
CA LYS A 106 13.80 -6.06 18.96
C LYS A 106 14.81 -5.01 18.52
N PRO A 107 15.57 -5.27 17.43
CA PRO A 107 16.55 -4.32 16.95
C PRO A 107 15.88 -2.95 16.68
N PRO A 108 16.56 -1.83 17.00
CA PRO A 108 16.04 -0.47 16.87
C PRO A 108 16.03 -0.01 15.40
N ILE A 109 15.86 -0.95 14.47
CA ILE A 109 15.93 -0.77 13.03
C ILE A 109 14.64 -1.32 12.42
N ARG A 110 14.13 -0.62 11.41
CA ARG A 110 13.06 -1.03 10.52
C ARG A 110 13.69 -1.33 9.15
N PRO A 111 13.50 -2.55 8.60
CA PRO A 111 13.93 -2.83 7.24
C PRO A 111 12.99 -2.09 6.27
N LEU A 112 13.54 -1.16 5.49
CA LEU A 112 12.83 -0.59 4.35
C LEU A 112 13.38 -1.21 3.08
N ALA A 113 12.52 -1.32 2.07
CA ALA A 113 12.89 -1.83 0.77
C ALA A 113 13.13 -0.65 -0.18
N HIS A 114 14.28 -0.65 -0.85
CA HIS A 114 14.49 0.20 -2.01
C HIS A 114 14.08 -0.56 -3.28
N LEU A 115 13.23 0.08 -4.08
CA LEU A 115 12.75 -0.42 -5.37
C LEU A 115 13.04 0.62 -6.43
N THR A 116 13.36 0.16 -7.64
CA THR A 116 13.55 1.04 -8.79
C THR A 116 12.27 1.82 -9.12
N VAL A 117 12.43 3.02 -9.69
CA VAL A 117 11.29 3.85 -10.13
C VAL A 117 10.38 3.09 -11.10
N ARG A 118 10.97 2.25 -11.97
CA ARG A 118 10.24 1.39 -12.91
C ARG A 118 9.35 0.38 -12.18
N ASP A 119 9.92 -0.39 -11.25
CA ASP A 119 9.20 -1.49 -10.61
C ASP A 119 8.07 -0.94 -9.71
N GLN A 120 8.29 0.21 -9.06
CA GLN A 120 7.23 0.92 -8.34
C GLN A 120 6.16 1.47 -9.29
N THR A 121 6.54 1.92 -10.49
CA THR A 121 5.60 2.37 -11.52
C THR A 121 4.70 1.21 -11.99
N TRP A 122 5.26 0.03 -12.22
CA TRP A 122 4.48 -1.17 -12.57
C TRP A 122 3.55 -1.61 -11.44
N ALA A 123 4.02 -1.64 -10.19
CA ALA A 123 3.15 -1.95 -9.06
C ALA A 123 2.02 -0.91 -8.91
N THR A 124 2.31 0.36 -9.18
CA THR A 124 1.31 1.42 -9.18
C THR A 124 0.31 1.28 -10.33
N SER A 125 0.72 0.82 -11.51
CA SER A 125 -0.24 0.58 -12.62
C SER A 125 -1.23 -0.55 -12.30
N LEU A 126 -0.80 -1.58 -11.57
CA LEU A 126 -1.72 -2.59 -11.00
C LEU A 126 -2.73 -1.95 -10.05
N LEU A 127 -2.26 -1.09 -9.13
CA LEU A 127 -3.13 -0.33 -8.23
C LEU A 127 -4.16 0.49 -9.01
N LEU A 128 -3.75 1.21 -10.06
CA LEU A 128 -4.68 2.01 -10.87
C LEU A 128 -5.81 1.16 -11.46
N CYS A 129 -5.51 -0.05 -11.91
CA CYS A 129 -6.49 -0.95 -12.53
C CYS A 129 -7.43 -1.63 -11.50
N LEU A 130 -7.02 -1.71 -10.23
CA LEU A 130 -7.77 -2.36 -9.15
C LEU A 130 -8.43 -1.37 -8.18
N ALA A 131 -8.10 -0.08 -8.27
CA ALA A 131 -8.46 0.94 -7.30
C ALA A 131 -9.98 1.01 -7.06
N ASP A 132 -10.77 1.17 -8.13
CA ASP A 132 -12.23 1.28 -8.04
C ASP A 132 -12.85 0.02 -7.41
N LEU A 133 -12.37 -1.15 -7.81
CA LEU A 133 -12.86 -2.44 -7.33
C LEU A 133 -12.65 -2.58 -5.81
N VAL A 134 -11.41 -2.36 -5.36
CA VAL A 134 -11.02 -2.52 -3.97
C VAL A 134 -11.63 -1.44 -3.09
N GLU A 135 -11.64 -0.18 -3.52
CA GLU A 135 -12.23 0.91 -2.75
C GLU A 135 -13.74 0.79 -2.65
N THR A 136 -14.42 0.35 -3.71
CA THR A 136 -15.88 0.08 -3.66
C THR A 136 -16.20 -0.96 -2.58
N GLU A 137 -15.40 -2.01 -2.46
CA GLU A 137 -15.61 -3.04 -1.44
C GLU A 137 -15.31 -2.54 -0.02
N GLN A 138 -14.29 -1.68 0.15
CA GLN A 138 -13.97 -1.07 1.45
C GLN A 138 -14.99 -0.01 1.91
N GLY A 139 -15.74 0.57 0.97
CA GLY A 139 -16.76 1.60 1.21
C GLY A 139 -16.22 2.95 1.69
N ASP A 140 -17.07 3.98 1.65
CA ASP A 140 -16.64 5.38 1.86
C ASP A 140 -16.25 5.68 3.32
N CYS A 141 -14.95 5.88 3.57
CA CYS A 141 -14.40 6.28 4.87
C CYS A 141 -14.60 7.76 5.23
N SER A 142 -15.24 8.57 4.36
CA SER A 142 -15.61 9.95 4.69
C SER A 142 -16.92 10.06 5.48
N GLU A 143 -17.69 8.98 5.59
CA GLU A 143 -18.95 8.92 6.35
C GLU A 143 -18.70 9.24 7.83
N GLN A 144 -19.31 10.34 8.30
CA GLN A 144 -19.16 10.82 9.67
C GLN A 144 -20.05 10.07 10.65
N ASN A 145 -21.14 9.45 10.18
CA ASN A 145 -21.98 8.61 11.02
C ASN A 145 -21.38 7.21 11.12
N TYR A 146 -20.69 6.92 12.24
CA TYR A 146 -19.99 5.65 12.44
C TYR A 146 -20.92 4.42 12.43
N PHE A 147 -22.18 4.54 12.85
CA PHE A 147 -23.16 3.45 12.76
C PHE A 147 -23.58 3.18 11.31
N LYS A 148 -23.73 4.23 10.49
CA LYS A 148 -23.97 4.09 9.05
C LYS A 148 -22.74 3.50 8.35
N ALA A 149 -21.54 3.94 8.70
CA ALA A 149 -20.28 3.38 8.20
C ALA A 149 -20.18 1.88 8.52
N GLN A 150 -20.49 1.48 9.77
CA GLN A 150 -20.50 0.07 10.18
C GLN A 150 -21.56 -0.75 9.44
N ARG A 151 -22.79 -0.25 9.28
CA ARG A 151 -23.83 -0.91 8.46
C ARG A 151 -23.40 -1.08 7.01
N ASN A 152 -22.56 -0.16 6.52
CA ASN A 152 -21.97 -0.22 5.19
C ASN A 152 -20.66 -1.01 5.14
N LYS A 153 -20.26 -1.68 6.23
CA LYS A 153 -19.02 -2.47 6.37
C LYS A 153 -17.72 -1.68 6.17
N VAL A 154 -17.71 -0.40 6.55
CA VAL A 154 -16.52 0.45 6.50
C VAL A 154 -15.74 0.34 7.82
N TYR A 155 -14.57 -0.30 7.75
CA TYR A 155 -13.70 -0.53 8.92
C TYR A 155 -12.30 0.06 8.76
N SER A 156 -11.79 0.11 7.52
CA SER A 156 -10.46 0.64 7.21
C SER A 156 -10.46 2.15 6.93
N TYR A 157 -9.56 2.86 7.60
CA TYR A 157 -9.32 4.30 7.45
C TYR A 157 -7.87 4.62 7.04
N GLY A 158 -6.94 3.69 7.20
CA GLY A 158 -5.53 3.90 6.82
C GLY A 158 -5.30 3.68 5.33
N ASN A 159 -4.36 4.42 4.73
CA ASN A 159 -3.94 4.25 3.32
C ASN A 159 -5.10 4.17 2.31
N ARG A 160 -6.18 4.93 2.54
CA ARG A 160 -7.35 4.99 1.67
C ARG A 160 -7.07 5.88 0.45
N LEU A 161 -7.53 5.46 -0.73
CA LEU A 161 -7.35 6.23 -1.96
C LEU A 161 -8.29 7.43 -2.02
N ILE A 162 -7.91 8.46 -2.80
CA ILE A 162 -8.77 9.61 -3.07
C ILE A 162 -9.76 9.25 -4.19
N CYS A 163 -10.97 8.88 -3.78
CA CYS A 163 -12.07 8.52 -4.68
C CYS A 163 -13.22 9.51 -4.63
N ASP A 164 -13.89 9.67 -5.77
CA ASP A 164 -15.25 10.18 -5.84
C ASP A 164 -16.24 9.03 -5.63
N TRP A 165 -17.41 9.32 -5.09
CA TRP A 165 -18.40 8.30 -4.74
C TRP A 165 -19.74 8.58 -5.40
N LYS A 166 -20.34 7.54 -5.98
CA LYS A 166 -21.70 7.59 -6.51
C LYS A 166 -22.38 6.24 -6.29
N ASP A 167 -23.56 6.25 -5.67
CA ASP A 167 -24.37 5.04 -5.46
C ASP A 167 -23.59 3.87 -4.82
N ARG A 168 -22.69 4.18 -3.86
CA ARG A 168 -21.73 3.27 -3.19
C ARG A 168 -20.57 2.75 -4.04
N GLU A 169 -20.49 3.12 -5.31
CA GLU A 169 -19.32 2.83 -6.14
C GLU A 169 -18.24 3.90 -5.96
N ALA A 170 -17.01 3.45 -5.81
CA ALA A 170 -15.82 4.30 -5.79
C ALA A 170 -15.31 4.55 -7.21
N TYR A 171 -14.94 5.78 -7.48
CA TYR A 171 -14.30 6.24 -8.71
C TYR A 171 -12.97 6.87 -8.33
N PHE A 172 -11.89 6.11 -8.48
CA PHE A 172 -10.56 6.59 -8.20
C PHE A 172 -10.12 7.61 -9.25
N ARG A 173 -9.56 8.73 -8.77
CA ARG A 173 -9.03 9.80 -9.62
C ARG A 173 -7.66 9.40 -10.21
N TRP A 174 -7.65 8.39 -11.07
CA TRP A 174 -6.43 7.81 -11.64
C TRP A 174 -5.61 8.82 -12.47
N GLY A 175 -6.24 9.85 -13.04
CA GLY A 175 -5.56 10.92 -13.79
C GLY A 175 -4.98 12.07 -12.93
N ASN A 176 -5.20 12.05 -11.61
CA ASN A 176 -4.63 13.04 -10.69
C ASN A 176 -3.20 12.67 -10.26
N GLY A 177 -2.41 13.61 -9.73
CA GLY A 177 -1.11 13.33 -9.12
C GLY A 177 -1.19 12.69 -7.74
N GLU A 178 -2.26 12.93 -6.98
CA GLU A 178 -2.41 12.38 -5.62
C GLU A 178 -2.96 10.94 -5.65
N ILE A 179 -2.52 10.11 -4.69
CA ILE A 179 -2.94 8.70 -4.55
C ILE A 179 -3.80 8.53 -3.31
N TYR A 180 -3.19 8.75 -2.15
CA TYR A 180 -3.78 8.51 -0.85
C TYR A 180 -4.39 9.78 -0.26
N ARG A 181 -5.43 9.59 0.54
CA ARG A 181 -6.03 10.64 1.38
C ARG A 181 -5.03 11.10 2.44
N LYS A 182 -5.27 12.30 2.97
CA LYS A 182 -4.40 12.89 4.00
C LYS A 182 -4.53 12.13 5.31
N PHE A 183 -3.45 11.43 5.68
CA PHE A 183 -3.33 10.57 6.86
C PHE A 183 -3.95 11.15 8.14
N PHE A 184 -3.73 12.44 8.40
CA PHE A 184 -4.18 13.09 9.63
C PHE A 184 -5.71 13.00 9.86
N VAL A 185 -6.50 13.23 8.81
CA VAL A 185 -7.97 13.26 8.93
C VAL A 185 -8.49 11.85 9.20
N ASP A 186 -8.03 10.88 8.41
CA ASP A 186 -8.54 9.52 8.51
C ASP A 186 -8.08 8.84 9.81
N TYR A 187 -6.87 9.15 10.30
CA TYR A 187 -6.38 8.70 11.61
C TYR A 187 -7.22 9.25 12.77
N GLN A 188 -7.60 10.53 12.71
CA GLN A 188 -8.49 11.11 13.72
C GLN A 188 -9.86 10.43 13.74
N SER A 189 -10.44 10.16 12.57
CA SER A 189 -11.71 9.43 12.46
C SER A 189 -11.61 8.01 13.03
N PHE A 190 -10.51 7.32 12.74
CA PHE A 190 -10.23 5.99 13.28
C PHE A 190 -10.20 5.98 14.82
N LEU A 191 -9.52 6.94 15.45
CA LEU A 191 -9.45 7.04 16.91
C LEU A 191 -10.79 7.43 17.56
N LYS A 192 -11.60 8.25 16.88
CA LYS A 192 -12.90 8.71 17.40
C LYS A 192 -13.96 7.62 17.35
N ARG A 193 -13.97 6.80 16.29
CA ARG A 193 -14.96 5.74 16.05
C ARG A 193 -15.27 4.86 17.28
N PRO A 194 -14.30 4.19 17.92
CA PRO A 194 -14.60 3.31 19.07
C PRO A 194 -15.14 4.09 20.27
N VAL A 195 -14.70 5.33 20.48
CA VAL A 195 -15.15 6.18 21.58
C VAL A 195 -16.61 6.59 21.40
N GLU A 196 -16.99 7.00 20.18
CA GLU A 196 -18.36 7.44 19.90
C GLU A 196 -19.35 6.27 19.93
N ILE A 197 -19.01 5.15 19.28
CA ILE A 197 -19.84 3.93 19.33
C ILE A 197 -19.98 3.45 20.78
N GLY A 198 -18.88 3.42 21.54
CA GLY A 198 -18.88 2.97 22.92
C GLY A 198 -19.75 3.84 23.85
N ARG A 199 -19.73 5.17 23.66
CA ARG A 199 -20.59 6.10 24.43
C ARG A 199 -22.08 5.89 24.14
N GLU A 200 -22.45 5.72 22.87
CA GLU A 200 -23.84 5.54 22.47
C GLU A 200 -24.40 4.19 22.97
N ILE A 201 -23.57 3.13 22.91
CA ILE A 201 -23.90 1.83 23.51
C ILE A 201 -24.04 1.99 25.03
N ALA A 202 -23.08 2.61 25.73
CA ALA A 202 -23.15 2.77 27.18
C ALA A 202 -24.39 3.56 27.66
N THR A 203 -24.92 4.45 26.83
CA THR A 203 -26.14 5.22 27.13
C THR A 203 -27.42 4.37 26.97
N SER A 204 -27.36 3.30 26.17
CA SER A 204 -28.52 2.47 25.80
C SER A 204 -28.70 1.23 26.68
N TYR A 205 -27.68 0.83 27.45
CA TYR A 205 -27.71 -0.34 28.33
C TYR A 205 -27.91 0.03 29.81
N ALA A 206 -28.31 -0.94 30.64
CA ALA A 206 -28.52 -0.73 32.07
C ALA A 206 -27.21 -0.37 32.77
N THR A 207 -27.30 0.32 33.91
CA THR A 207 -26.16 0.80 34.72
C THR A 207 -25.19 -0.28 35.20
N SER A 208 -25.52 -1.56 35.04
CA SER A 208 -24.67 -2.71 35.38
C SER A 208 -23.76 -3.20 34.25
N ASP A 209 -24.00 -2.78 33.00
CA ASP A 209 -23.28 -3.29 31.84
C ASP A 209 -22.03 -2.46 31.54
N ASN A 210 -20.92 -3.13 31.27
CA ASN A 210 -19.63 -2.50 30.97
C ASN A 210 -19.32 -2.61 29.48
N VAL A 211 -18.92 -1.50 28.87
CA VAL A 211 -18.46 -1.46 27.46
C VAL A 211 -16.94 -1.52 27.43
N TYR A 212 -16.40 -2.51 26.72
CA TYR A 212 -14.95 -2.70 26.56
C TYR A 212 -14.51 -2.43 25.13
N VAL A 213 -13.33 -1.83 24.96
CA VAL A 213 -12.67 -1.67 23.66
C VAL A 213 -11.45 -2.58 23.64
N ILE A 214 -11.42 -3.52 22.70
CA ILE A 214 -10.27 -4.40 22.48
C ILE A 214 -9.38 -3.77 21.42
N SER A 215 -8.11 -3.56 21.75
CA SER A 215 -7.09 -3.08 20.81
C SER A 215 -6.10 -4.19 20.52
N MET A 216 -5.92 -4.50 19.23
CA MET A 216 -5.00 -5.52 18.74
C MET A 216 -3.96 -4.86 17.83
N ASP A 217 -2.70 -5.23 18.02
CA ASP A 217 -1.58 -4.79 17.18
C ASP A 217 -0.98 -5.97 16.43
N LEU A 218 -0.93 -5.88 15.09
CA LEU A 218 -0.42 -6.95 14.23
C LEU A 218 1.08 -6.75 13.99
N SER A 219 1.89 -7.66 14.50
CA SER A 219 3.34 -7.61 14.33
C SER A 219 3.77 -7.91 12.90
N ARG A 220 4.67 -7.09 12.35
CA ARG A 220 5.29 -7.27 11.02
C ARG A 220 4.27 -7.48 9.89
N PHE A 221 3.13 -6.78 9.96
CA PHE A 221 2.00 -7.01 9.08
C PHE A 221 2.37 -7.06 7.58
N TYR A 222 3.07 -6.04 7.08
CA TYR A 222 3.50 -6.00 5.67
C TYR A 222 4.37 -7.19 5.27
N ASP A 223 5.33 -7.56 6.12
CA ASP A 223 6.29 -8.64 5.87
C ASP A 223 5.64 -10.03 5.91
N CYS A 224 4.47 -10.14 6.54
CA CYS A 224 3.70 -11.38 6.69
C CYS A 224 2.55 -11.53 5.68
N ILE A 225 2.36 -10.58 4.76
CA ILE A 225 1.32 -10.70 3.73
C ILE A 225 1.71 -11.77 2.72
N ASP A 226 0.92 -12.85 2.65
CA ASP A 226 1.03 -13.84 1.59
C ASP A 226 0.56 -13.25 0.25
N ARG A 227 1.52 -13.03 -0.65
CA ARG A 227 1.30 -12.45 -1.98
C ARG A 227 0.47 -13.34 -2.90
N SER A 228 0.56 -14.66 -2.78
CA SER A 228 -0.26 -15.60 -3.54
C SER A 228 -1.71 -15.58 -3.06
N ALA A 229 -1.91 -15.54 -1.74
CA ALA A 229 -3.23 -15.38 -1.17
C ALA A 229 -3.85 -14.01 -1.53
N LEU A 230 -3.06 -12.93 -1.53
CA LEU A 230 -3.49 -11.61 -2.00
C LEU A 230 -3.97 -11.65 -3.45
N ALA A 231 -3.18 -12.23 -4.36
CA ALA A 231 -3.54 -12.36 -5.77
C ALA A 231 -4.84 -13.15 -5.96
N LEU A 232 -5.00 -14.25 -5.23
CA LEU A 232 -6.21 -15.08 -5.29
C LEU A 232 -7.45 -14.32 -4.81
N ARG A 233 -7.36 -13.60 -3.67
CA ARG A 233 -8.47 -12.80 -3.13
C ARG A 233 -8.89 -11.68 -4.06
N LEU A 234 -7.92 -10.95 -4.63
CA LEU A 234 -8.19 -9.91 -5.62
C LEU A 234 -8.83 -10.47 -6.90
N LYS A 235 -8.39 -11.65 -7.34
CA LYS A 235 -8.98 -12.33 -8.51
C LYS A 235 -10.42 -12.78 -8.24
N GLN A 236 -10.72 -13.27 -7.04
CA GLN A 236 -12.07 -13.61 -6.63
C GLN A 236 -12.97 -12.36 -6.61
N LEU A 237 -12.50 -11.28 -5.99
CA LEU A 237 -13.23 -10.01 -5.96
C LEU A 237 -13.53 -9.47 -7.38
N ALA A 238 -12.56 -9.59 -8.30
CA ALA A 238 -12.77 -9.21 -9.69
C ALA A 238 -13.82 -10.09 -10.39
N ALA A 239 -13.80 -11.40 -10.14
CA ALA A 239 -14.76 -12.36 -10.70
C ALA A 239 -16.21 -12.16 -10.21
N GLU A 240 -16.40 -11.57 -9.04
CA GLU A 240 -17.74 -11.23 -8.53
C GLU A 240 -18.36 -10.02 -9.25
N LYS A 241 -17.53 -9.16 -9.86
CA LYS A 241 -17.98 -7.92 -10.53
C LYS A 241 -17.88 -7.99 -12.05
N GLU A 242 -17.00 -8.85 -12.59
CA GLU A 242 -16.77 -9.03 -14.02
C GLU A 242 -17.00 -10.50 -14.41
N GLU A 243 -17.62 -10.73 -15.57
CA GLU A 243 -17.99 -12.10 -16.01
C GLU A 243 -16.79 -13.05 -16.16
N GLU A 244 -15.61 -12.54 -16.55
CA GLU A 244 -14.41 -13.36 -16.71
C GLU A 244 -13.11 -12.59 -16.38
N PRO A 245 -12.34 -12.99 -15.35
CA PRO A 245 -11.06 -12.36 -15.01
C PRO A 245 -10.00 -12.54 -16.10
N CYS A 246 -9.37 -11.45 -16.54
CA CYS A 246 -8.32 -11.47 -17.56
C CYS A 246 -7.07 -12.25 -17.10
N ALA A 247 -6.85 -13.46 -17.62
CA ALA A 247 -5.70 -14.30 -17.24
C ALA A 247 -4.34 -13.61 -17.46
N ALA A 248 -4.21 -12.83 -18.54
CA ALA A 248 -2.99 -12.09 -18.85
C ALA A 248 -2.69 -11.00 -17.80
N PHE A 249 -3.71 -10.31 -17.28
CA PHE A 249 -3.54 -9.33 -16.20
C PHE A 249 -2.98 -10.01 -14.94
N TRP A 250 -3.55 -11.14 -14.54
CA TRP A 250 -3.12 -11.85 -13.34
C TRP A 250 -1.73 -12.48 -13.47
N SER A 251 -1.35 -12.90 -14.68
CA SER A 251 0.03 -13.32 -14.97
C SER A 251 1.02 -12.17 -14.73
N VAL A 252 0.70 -10.98 -15.23
CA VAL A 252 1.51 -9.77 -14.99
C VAL A 252 1.48 -9.36 -13.52
N PHE A 253 0.33 -9.45 -12.86
CA PHE A 253 0.19 -9.16 -11.43
C PHE A 253 1.18 -10.00 -10.63
N ASN A 254 1.13 -11.33 -10.78
CA ASN A 254 2.01 -12.24 -10.06
C ASN A 254 3.49 -11.92 -10.31
N LYS A 255 3.86 -11.67 -11.58
CA LYS A 255 5.22 -11.29 -11.96
C LYS A 255 5.68 -9.98 -11.31
N VAL A 256 4.85 -8.94 -11.34
CA VAL A 256 5.19 -7.60 -10.80
C VAL A 256 5.18 -7.59 -9.27
N THR A 257 4.49 -8.53 -8.64
CA THR A 257 4.51 -8.72 -7.19
C THR A 257 5.54 -9.74 -6.71
N ASP A 258 6.30 -10.39 -7.60
CA ASP A 258 7.32 -11.39 -7.23
C ASP A 258 8.67 -10.74 -6.86
N TRP A 259 8.63 -9.78 -5.94
CA TRP A 259 9.82 -9.16 -5.36
C TRP A 259 10.67 -10.18 -4.60
N GLN A 260 11.99 -10.08 -4.78
CA GLN A 260 12.98 -10.92 -4.11
C GLN A 260 14.09 -10.01 -3.57
N TRP A 261 14.58 -10.27 -2.36
CA TRP A 261 15.72 -9.56 -1.81
C TRP A 261 17.01 -9.97 -2.52
N ASN A 262 17.97 -9.05 -2.62
CA ASN A 262 19.31 -9.41 -3.11
C ASN A 262 20.14 -10.10 -2.01
N ASP A 263 21.19 -10.82 -2.41
CA ASP A 263 22.04 -11.59 -1.49
C ASP A 263 22.72 -10.70 -0.44
N GLU A 264 23.03 -9.45 -0.81
CA GLU A 264 23.64 -8.47 0.10
C GLU A 264 22.66 -8.03 1.20
N ALA A 265 21.39 -7.79 0.86
CA ALA A 265 20.32 -7.45 1.78
C ALA A 265 20.09 -8.57 2.79
N GLU A 266 20.03 -9.82 2.31
CA GLU A 266 19.92 -11.02 3.16
C GLU A 266 21.11 -11.16 4.12
N SER A 267 22.33 -10.97 3.61
CA SER A 267 23.55 -11.04 4.42
C SER A 267 23.57 -9.95 5.49
N ARG A 268 23.27 -8.70 5.11
CA ARG A 268 23.23 -7.55 6.01
C ARG A 268 22.10 -7.65 7.04
N ALA A 269 20.95 -8.19 6.67
CA ALA A 269 19.86 -8.44 7.61
C ALA A 269 20.28 -9.43 8.70
N LYS A 270 20.96 -10.52 8.33
CA LYS A 270 21.52 -11.50 9.27
C LYS A 270 22.53 -10.88 10.22
N GLU A 271 23.43 -10.02 9.73
CA GLU A 271 24.39 -9.29 10.56
C GLU A 271 23.72 -8.39 11.61
N ILE A 272 22.58 -7.80 11.25
CA ILE A 272 21.78 -6.92 12.12
C ILE A 272 20.85 -7.73 13.06
N GLY A 273 20.80 -9.06 12.92
CA GLY A 273 19.91 -9.93 13.69
C GLY A 273 18.44 -9.81 13.29
N PHE A 274 18.17 -9.49 12.02
CA PHE A 274 16.82 -9.32 11.48
C PHE A 274 16.56 -10.35 10.37
N GLN A 275 15.35 -10.93 10.35
CA GLN A 275 14.91 -11.80 9.26
C GLN A 275 13.98 -11.03 8.32
N LEU A 276 14.40 -10.87 7.07
CA LEU A 276 13.58 -10.26 6.03
C LEU A 276 12.35 -11.14 5.74
N GLY A 277 11.22 -10.50 5.47
CA GLY A 277 10.01 -11.20 5.06
C GLY A 277 9.78 -11.12 3.57
N ASP A 278 8.96 -12.04 3.08
CA ASP A 278 8.60 -12.19 1.66
C ASP A 278 7.26 -11.55 1.33
N GLY A 279 6.80 -10.62 2.18
CA GLY A 279 5.52 -9.96 2.04
C GLY A 279 5.55 -8.74 1.10
N LEU A 280 4.83 -7.68 1.49
CA LEU A 280 4.81 -6.43 0.74
C LEU A 280 6.01 -5.55 1.11
N PRO A 281 6.78 -5.04 0.14
CA PRO A 281 7.93 -4.18 0.42
C PRO A 281 7.53 -2.91 1.16
N GLN A 282 8.17 -2.63 2.30
CA GLN A 282 7.93 -1.41 3.07
C GLN A 282 8.60 -0.22 2.36
N GLY A 283 7.79 0.74 1.89
CA GLY A 283 8.22 1.90 1.11
C GLY A 283 7.80 1.88 -0.36
N LEU A 284 7.23 0.76 -0.83
CA LEU A 284 6.53 0.71 -2.10
C LEU A 284 5.23 1.53 -2.03
N VAL A 285 5.02 2.37 -3.06
CA VAL A 285 3.83 3.21 -3.21
C VAL A 285 2.52 2.43 -3.06
N ALA A 286 2.41 1.27 -3.72
CA ALA A 286 1.20 0.46 -3.73
C ALA A 286 0.99 -0.40 -2.47
N SER A 287 1.97 -0.49 -1.56
CA SER A 287 1.89 -1.41 -0.41
C SER A 287 0.71 -1.11 0.50
N GLY A 288 0.42 0.17 0.78
CA GLY A 288 -0.72 0.56 1.61
C GLY A 288 -2.06 0.07 1.05
N PHE A 289 -2.28 0.29 -0.24
CA PHE A 289 -3.44 -0.20 -0.97
C PHE A 289 -3.55 -1.74 -0.97
N LEU A 290 -2.46 -2.44 -1.33
CA LEU A 290 -2.43 -3.91 -1.39
C LEU A 290 -2.65 -4.55 -0.01
N ALA A 291 -2.13 -3.92 1.04
CA ALA A 291 -2.35 -4.35 2.42
C ALA A 291 -3.82 -4.22 2.83
N ASN A 292 -4.48 -3.12 2.47
CA ASN A 292 -5.92 -2.97 2.70
C ASN A 292 -6.72 -4.00 1.89
N ALA A 293 -6.35 -4.25 0.64
CA ALA A 293 -6.98 -5.27 -0.19
C ALA A 293 -6.85 -6.68 0.42
N TYR A 294 -5.71 -7.00 1.05
CA TYR A 294 -5.52 -8.25 1.77
C TYR A 294 -6.50 -8.41 2.94
N MET A 295 -6.78 -7.31 3.66
CA MET A 295 -7.64 -7.29 4.85
C MET A 295 -9.13 -7.30 4.56
N LEU A 296 -9.56 -7.11 3.31
CA LEU A 296 -10.99 -7.12 2.93
C LEU A 296 -11.75 -8.33 3.48
N LYS A 297 -11.15 -9.52 3.38
CA LYS A 297 -11.78 -10.75 3.91
C LYS A 297 -11.92 -10.71 5.42
N PHE A 298 -10.89 -10.25 6.13
CA PHE A 298 -10.91 -10.11 7.59
C PHE A 298 -11.98 -9.12 8.05
N ASP A 299 -12.14 -8.02 7.32
CA ASP A 299 -13.16 -7.00 7.60
C ASP A 299 -14.60 -7.47 7.28
N SER A 300 -14.74 -8.51 6.44
CA SER A 300 -16.04 -9.03 5.99
C SER A 300 -16.65 -10.11 6.90
N GLU A 301 -15.81 -10.76 7.70
CA GLU A 301 -16.16 -11.83 8.67
C GLU A 301 -16.59 -11.25 10.02
#